data_AF-F7NSK3-F1
#
_entry.id   AF-F7NSK3-F1
#
_cell.length_a   1.000
_cell.length_b   1.000
_cell.length_c   1.000
_cell.angle_alpha   90.00
_cell.angle_beta   90.00
_cell.angle_gamma   90.00
#
_symmetry.space_group_name_H-M   'P 1'
#
loop_
_entity.id
_entity.type
_entity.pdbx_description
1 polymer ?
#
loop_
_entity_poly.entity_id
_entity_poly.type
_entity_poly.pdbx_seq_one_letter_code
_entity_poly.pdbx_strand_id
1 'polypeptide(L)'
;MKTTHVLMVSVLVFVVGLVTGLQLNSSTDKQPEPGSSADRTQLLDPAPELPAPLVQPLAQAPVVDATEVEQLQLKVRDLEQQLSAQDQMLELAQQSLQQGLASETKDPEQNTDAAGTAISPEQASSFLPEPFASLMAKQAGQAIDYLNQHQVEEIDSEWAYQMELKIADHFATHEHASQVNLSSVSCKTSICEIRGYEYEPERFIVVYNAMQTQNWWRYSSSYAFQDSNEQGRYFYLLAELKR
;
A
#
# COMPACT_ATOMS: atom_id res chain seq x y z
N MET A 1 54.04 19.84 -1.85
CA MET A 1 53.92 19.45 -3.29
C MET A 1 54.06 17.94 -3.41
N LYS A 2 52.94 17.18 -3.42
CA LYS A 2 52.91 15.71 -3.59
C LYS A 2 51.46 15.20 -3.75
N THR A 3 50.70 15.72 -4.73
CA THR A 3 49.29 15.31 -4.93
C THR A 3 48.90 15.07 -6.40
N THR A 4 49.84 15.13 -7.34
CA THR A 4 49.54 15.02 -8.79
C THR A 4 49.65 13.61 -9.38
N HIS A 5 50.09 12.59 -8.64
CA HIS A 5 50.30 11.25 -9.22
C HIS A 5 49.13 10.27 -9.06
N VAL A 6 48.14 10.54 -8.21
CA VAL A 6 47.05 9.58 -7.94
C VAL A 6 45.92 9.66 -8.97
N LEU A 7 45.75 10.80 -9.66
CA LEU A 7 44.64 11.01 -10.60
C LEU A 7 44.81 10.34 -11.98
N MET A 8 46.03 9.93 -12.36
CA MET A 8 46.28 9.43 -13.72
C MET A 8 46.05 7.92 -13.89
N VAL A 9 45.89 7.16 -12.80
CA VAL A 9 45.70 5.69 -12.88
C VAL A 9 44.22 5.29 -12.95
N SER A 10 43.29 6.10 -12.44
CA SER A 10 41.85 5.75 -12.47
C SER A 10 41.17 5.90 -13.83
N VAL A 11 41.74 6.67 -14.77
CA VAL A 11 41.13 6.88 -16.10
C VAL A 11 41.36 5.68 -17.04
N LEU A 12 42.39 4.85 -16.78
CA LEU A 12 42.78 3.76 -17.67
C LEU A 12 42.00 2.44 -17.43
N VAL A 13 41.27 2.32 -16.32
CA VAL A 13 40.46 1.12 -16.02
C VAL A 13 39.05 1.19 -16.64
N PHE A 14 38.54 2.38 -16.98
CA PHE A 14 37.19 2.53 -17.51
C PHE A 14 37.03 2.29 -19.03
N VAL A 15 38.11 2.15 -19.79
CA VAL A 15 38.04 1.99 -21.26
C VAL A 15 38.03 0.52 -21.71
N VAL A 16 38.37 -0.43 -20.83
CA VAL A 16 38.45 -1.87 -21.19
C VAL A 16 37.14 -2.64 -20.89
N GLY A 17 36.19 -2.06 -20.18
CA GLY A 17 34.93 -2.72 -19.80
C GLY A 17 33.80 -2.71 -20.84
N LEU A 18 33.97 -2.05 -22.00
CA LEU A 18 32.88 -1.79 -22.95
C LEU A 18 32.71 -2.82 -24.09
N VAL A 19 33.41 -3.97 -24.07
CA VAL A 19 33.52 -4.84 -25.26
C VAL A 19 32.94 -6.26 -25.10
N THR A 20 32.33 -6.65 -23.98
CA THR A 20 31.75 -8.01 -23.88
C THR A 20 30.39 -8.03 -23.19
N GLY A 21 29.32 -8.19 -23.99
CA GLY A 21 27.97 -8.38 -23.44
C GLY A 21 26.79 -8.32 -24.41
N LEU A 22 26.99 -8.29 -25.73
CA LEU A 22 25.92 -8.56 -26.70
C LEU A 22 25.82 -10.08 -26.89
N GLN A 23 24.89 -10.72 -26.17
CA GLN A 23 24.39 -12.05 -26.53
C GLN A 23 22.87 -11.93 -26.75
N LEU A 24 22.52 -11.90 -28.02
CA LEU A 24 21.18 -12.04 -28.57
C LEU A 24 20.63 -13.41 -28.16
N ASN A 25 19.55 -13.43 -27.37
CA ASN A 25 18.76 -14.63 -27.17
C ASN A 25 17.51 -14.59 -28.05
N SER A 26 17.60 -15.23 -29.21
CA SER A 26 16.50 -15.50 -30.12
C SER A 26 15.74 -16.73 -29.64
N SER A 27 14.65 -16.52 -28.91
CA SER A 27 13.69 -17.58 -28.62
C SER A 27 12.45 -17.39 -29.47
N THR A 28 12.54 -17.95 -30.68
CA THR A 28 11.50 -18.75 -31.36
C THR A 28 10.05 -18.40 -31.03
N ASP A 29 9.48 -17.54 -31.88
CA ASP A 29 8.06 -17.49 -32.18
C ASP A 29 7.56 -18.89 -32.58
N LYS A 30 6.81 -19.54 -31.69
CA LYS A 30 5.93 -20.65 -32.05
C LYS A 30 4.54 -20.08 -32.29
N GLN A 31 4.33 -19.69 -33.54
CA GLN A 31 3.05 -19.43 -34.17
C GLN A 31 2.10 -20.63 -33.94
N PRO A 32 0.93 -20.44 -33.31
CA PRO A 32 -0.14 -21.43 -33.38
C PRO A 32 -0.69 -21.43 -34.80
N GLU A 33 -0.79 -22.62 -35.39
CA GLU A 33 -1.35 -22.84 -36.70
C GLU A 33 -2.79 -22.29 -36.81
N PRO A 34 -3.17 -21.71 -37.97
CA PRO A 34 -4.56 -21.46 -38.29
C PRO A 34 -5.24 -22.80 -38.54
N GLY A 35 -5.91 -23.31 -37.50
CA GLY A 35 -6.81 -24.45 -37.56
C GLY A 35 -7.96 -24.18 -38.53
N SER A 36 -7.74 -24.60 -39.77
CA SER A 36 -8.67 -25.21 -40.72
C SER A 36 -10.16 -25.00 -40.44
N SER A 37 -10.75 -24.15 -41.28
CA SER A 37 -12.18 -24.06 -41.55
C SER A 37 -12.66 -25.37 -42.19
N ALA A 38 -13.01 -26.36 -41.37
CA ALA A 38 -13.76 -27.53 -41.80
C ALA A 38 -15.24 -27.32 -41.45
N ASP A 39 -15.98 -26.90 -42.48
CA ASP A 39 -17.28 -27.44 -42.87
C ASP A 39 -18.10 -28.07 -41.74
N ARG A 40 -18.98 -27.25 -41.14
CA ARG A 40 -20.18 -27.74 -40.49
C ARG A 40 -21.38 -27.10 -41.14
N THR A 41 -21.70 -27.60 -42.33
CA THR A 41 -23.07 -27.63 -42.83
C THR A 41 -23.93 -28.42 -41.83
N GLN A 42 -24.39 -27.76 -40.78
CA GLN A 42 -25.42 -28.31 -39.89
C GLN A 42 -26.78 -27.93 -40.47
N LEU A 43 -27.51 -28.98 -40.84
CA LEU A 43 -28.92 -29.02 -41.19
C LEU A 43 -29.72 -27.94 -40.46
N LEU A 44 -30.57 -27.25 -41.21
CA LEU A 44 -31.77 -26.63 -40.66
C LEU A 44 -32.56 -27.70 -39.92
N ASP A 45 -32.48 -27.69 -38.60
CA ASP A 45 -33.49 -28.32 -37.77
C ASP A 45 -34.81 -27.54 -37.93
N PRO A 46 -35.95 -28.24 -38.02
CA PRO A 46 -37.25 -27.62 -38.18
C PRO A 46 -37.55 -26.72 -36.98
N ALA A 47 -38.23 -25.61 -37.28
CA ALA A 47 -38.70 -24.62 -36.32
C ALA A 47 -39.22 -25.30 -35.04
N PRO A 48 -38.73 -24.91 -33.84
CA PRO A 48 -39.26 -25.45 -32.61
C PRO A 48 -40.74 -25.03 -32.55
N GLU A 49 -41.63 -26.03 -32.57
CA GLU A 49 -43.02 -25.84 -32.18
C GLU A 49 -43.01 -25.13 -30.83
N LEU A 50 -43.54 -23.92 -30.80
CA LEU A 50 -43.77 -23.15 -29.58
C LEU A 50 -44.52 -24.06 -28.60
N PRO A 51 -43.88 -24.51 -27.50
CA PRO A 51 -44.60 -25.26 -26.49
C PRO A 51 -45.71 -24.34 -25.99
N ALA A 52 -46.93 -24.87 -25.97
CA ALA A 52 -48.09 -24.20 -25.39
C ALA A 52 -47.70 -23.59 -24.04
N PRO A 53 -48.21 -22.40 -23.69
CA PRO A 53 -47.87 -21.76 -22.44
C PRO A 53 -48.28 -22.70 -21.31
N LEU A 54 -47.28 -23.38 -20.74
CA LEU A 54 -47.43 -24.03 -19.45
C LEU A 54 -47.74 -22.90 -18.49
N VAL A 55 -49.02 -22.81 -18.13
CA VAL A 55 -49.50 -22.03 -17.00
C VAL A 55 -48.75 -22.59 -15.80
N GLN A 56 -47.58 -22.05 -15.52
CA GLN A 56 -46.88 -22.28 -14.28
C GLN A 56 -47.83 -21.76 -13.20
N PRO A 57 -48.23 -22.60 -12.23
CA PRO A 57 -48.97 -22.10 -11.09
C PRO A 57 -48.09 -21.01 -10.48
N LEU A 58 -48.65 -19.80 -10.32
CA LEU A 58 -48.03 -18.68 -9.60
C LEU A 58 -47.35 -19.26 -8.36
N ALA A 59 -46.03 -19.42 -8.45
CA ALA A 59 -45.22 -19.94 -7.37
C ALA A 59 -45.50 -19.03 -6.19
N GLN A 60 -46.04 -19.63 -5.12
CA GLN A 60 -46.42 -18.93 -3.92
C GLN A 60 -45.28 -18.01 -3.53
N ALA A 61 -45.56 -16.70 -3.47
CA ALA A 61 -44.58 -15.72 -3.04
C ALA A 61 -43.94 -16.24 -1.75
N PRO A 62 -42.60 -16.23 -1.62
CA PRO A 62 -41.94 -16.73 -0.43
C PRO A 62 -42.57 -16.03 0.77
N VAL A 63 -43.19 -16.81 1.64
CA VAL A 63 -43.78 -16.32 2.88
C VAL A 63 -42.59 -15.87 3.71
N VAL A 64 -42.30 -14.57 3.66
CA VAL A 64 -41.22 -13.96 4.44
C VAL A 64 -41.50 -14.28 5.91
N ASP A 65 -40.60 -15.03 6.52
CA ASP A 65 -40.73 -15.46 7.90
C ASP A 65 -40.72 -14.21 8.80
N ALA A 66 -41.82 -14.01 9.54
CA ALA A 66 -41.99 -12.86 10.42
C ALA A 66 -40.86 -12.77 11.46
N THR A 67 -40.25 -13.90 11.82
CA THR A 67 -39.13 -13.96 12.78
C THR A 67 -37.83 -13.40 12.19
N GLU A 68 -37.57 -13.60 10.90
CA GLU A 68 -36.40 -13.06 10.21
C GLU A 68 -36.48 -11.53 10.11
N VAL A 69 -37.67 -10.99 9.84
CA VAL A 69 -37.91 -9.54 9.79
C VAL A 69 -37.65 -8.89 11.15
N GLU A 70 -38.10 -9.52 12.24
CA GLU A 70 -37.86 -9.02 13.60
C GLU A 70 -36.37 -9.03 13.96
N GLN A 71 -35.64 -10.10 13.62
CA GLN A 71 -34.19 -10.17 13.84
C GLN A 71 -33.42 -9.10 13.06
N LEU A 72 -33.78 -8.88 11.80
CA LEU A 72 -33.15 -7.84 10.98
C LEU A 72 -33.43 -6.44 11.55
N GLN A 73 -34.65 -6.17 12.01
CA GLN A 73 -34.99 -4.90 12.64
C GLN A 73 -34.18 -4.64 13.93
N LEU A 74 -33.96 -5.68 14.74
CA LEU A 74 -33.11 -5.58 15.93
C LEU A 74 -31.65 -5.30 15.55
N LYS A 75 -31.13 -5.98 14.52
CA LYS A 75 -29.77 -5.77 14.04
C LYS A 75 -29.55 -4.37 13.46
N VAL A 76 -30.51 -3.84 12.71
CA VAL A 76 -30.45 -2.46 12.19
C VAL A 76 -30.37 -1.46 13.35
N ARG A 77 -31.21 -1.61 14.37
CA ARG A 77 -31.19 -0.74 15.55
C ARG A 77 -29.85 -0.79 16.30
N ASP A 78 -29.28 -1.99 16.45
CA ASP A 78 -27.97 -2.17 17.09
C ASP A 78 -26.84 -1.49 16.28
N LEU A 79 -26.82 -1.68 14.96
CA LEU A 79 -25.84 -1.05 14.08
C LEU A 79 -25.99 0.48 14.05
N GLU A 80 -27.22 1.01 14.05
CA GLU A 80 -27.48 2.45 14.15
C GLU A 80 -26.95 3.03 15.47
N GLN A 81 -27.11 2.29 16.58
CA GLN A 81 -26.57 2.69 17.88
C GLN A 81 -25.03 2.68 17.89
N GLN A 82 -24.41 1.67 17.28
CA GLN A 82 -22.95 1.59 17.17
C GLN A 82 -22.38 2.72 16.31
N LEU A 83 -23.02 3.03 15.17
CA LEU A 83 -22.62 4.14 14.31
C LEU A 83 -22.69 5.48 15.05
N SER A 84 -23.81 5.74 15.73
CA SER A 84 -23.96 6.98 16.52
C SER A 84 -22.91 7.11 17.63
N ALA A 85 -22.50 6.01 18.26
CA ALA A 85 -21.44 6.03 19.27
C ALA A 85 -20.05 6.31 18.65
N GLN A 86 -19.79 5.77 17.47
CA GLN A 86 -18.55 6.05 16.73
C GLN A 86 -18.48 7.52 16.28
N ASP A 87 -19.58 8.07 15.78
CA ASP A 87 -19.64 9.48 15.35
C ASP A 87 -19.34 10.43 16.52
N GLN A 88 -19.92 10.17 17.70
CA GLN A 88 -19.61 10.94 18.91
C GLN A 88 -18.14 10.85 19.30
N MET A 89 -17.52 9.68 19.16
CA MET A 89 -16.10 9.48 19.46
C MET A 89 -15.21 10.26 18.48
N LEU A 90 -15.58 10.28 17.20
CA LEU A 90 -14.85 10.99 16.15
C LEU A 90 -14.95 12.51 16.33
N GLU A 91 -16.12 13.02 16.70
CA GLU A 91 -16.32 14.44 17.02
C GLU A 91 -15.46 14.88 18.21
N LEU A 92 -15.40 14.07 19.28
CA LEU A 92 -14.55 14.33 20.44
C LEU A 92 -13.05 14.31 20.08
N ALA A 93 -12.62 13.36 19.25
CA ALA A 93 -11.24 13.29 18.78
C ALA A 93 -10.86 14.52 17.94
N GLN A 94 -11.75 14.96 17.04
CA GLN A 94 -11.56 16.18 16.25
C GLN A 94 -11.48 17.44 17.12
N GLN A 95 -12.35 17.55 18.12
CA GLN A 95 -12.31 18.66 19.06
C GLN A 95 -10.98 18.71 19.84
N SER A 96 -10.47 17.55 20.27
CA SER A 96 -9.18 17.46 20.95
C SER A 96 -8.03 17.87 20.04
N LEU A 97 -8.05 17.49 18.76
CA LEU A 97 -7.02 17.88 17.78
C LEU A 97 -7.02 19.40 17.55
N GLN A 98 -8.20 20.01 17.41
CA GLN A 98 -8.31 21.46 17.26
C GLN A 98 -7.77 22.23 18.47
N GLN A 99 -7.99 21.73 19.69
CA GLN A 99 -7.45 22.33 20.90
C GLN A 99 -5.91 22.21 20.99
N GLY A 100 -5.35 21.10 20.49
CA GLY A 100 -3.90 20.92 20.37
C GLY A 100 -3.27 21.92 19.40
N LEU A 101 -3.84 22.03 18.19
CA LEU A 101 -3.32 22.91 17.13
C LEU A 101 -3.40 24.40 17.51
N ALA A 102 -4.43 24.82 18.26
CA ALA A 102 -4.54 26.21 18.75
C ALA A 102 -3.45 26.57 19.77
N SER A 103 -2.85 25.58 20.42
CA SER A 103 -1.85 25.79 21.48
C SER A 103 -0.41 25.93 20.94
N GLU A 104 -0.14 25.56 19.68
CA GLU A 104 1.21 25.60 19.10
C GLU A 104 1.58 26.90 18.38
N THR A 105 0.68 27.91 18.33
CA THR A 105 0.97 29.21 17.69
C THR A 105 1.81 30.18 18.55
N LYS A 106 2.69 29.67 19.42
CA LYS A 106 3.69 30.49 20.12
C LYS A 106 5.08 30.17 19.56
N ASP A 107 5.56 31.10 18.72
CA ASP A 107 6.87 31.12 18.07
C ASP A 107 8.03 30.55 18.89
N PRO A 108 8.84 29.67 18.29
CA PRO A 108 10.26 29.62 18.52
C PRO A 108 10.97 30.13 17.26
N GLU A 109 11.13 31.45 17.19
CA GLU A 109 12.14 32.05 16.34
C GLU A 109 13.53 31.73 16.95
N GLN A 110 14.47 31.31 16.07
CA GLN A 110 15.91 31.12 16.32
C GLN A 110 16.37 29.89 17.11
N ASN A 111 16.79 28.85 16.38
CA ASN A 111 18.18 28.38 16.45
C ASN A 111 18.52 27.52 15.22
N THR A 112 19.27 28.13 14.30
CA THR A 112 20.01 27.44 13.24
C THR A 112 21.25 26.80 13.84
N ASP A 113 21.11 25.55 14.28
CA ASP A 113 22.20 24.58 14.33
C ASP A 113 21.59 23.25 13.87
N ALA A 114 22.27 22.53 12.98
CA ALA A 114 21.79 21.32 12.32
C ALA A 114 21.70 20.10 13.28
N ALA A 115 20.94 20.24 14.36
CA ALA A 115 20.34 19.15 15.11
C ALA A 115 19.17 18.65 14.27
N GLY A 116 19.32 17.48 13.65
CA GLY A 116 18.31 16.91 12.75
C GLY A 116 16.93 16.85 13.41
N THR A 117 15.89 17.08 12.61
CA THR A 117 14.49 16.96 13.01
C THR A 117 14.27 15.59 13.65
N ALA A 118 14.17 15.55 14.97
CA ALA A 118 13.77 14.37 15.73
C ALA A 118 12.41 14.68 16.33
N ILE A 119 11.51 13.70 16.37
CA ILE A 119 10.20 13.84 17.00
C ILE A 119 10.23 13.22 18.39
N SER A 120 9.47 13.80 19.33
CA SER A 120 9.30 13.18 20.63
C SER A 120 8.44 11.91 20.52
N PRO A 121 8.54 10.96 21.47
CA PRO A 121 7.66 9.81 21.53
C PRO A 121 6.16 10.18 21.58
N GLU A 122 5.83 11.26 22.29
CA GLU A 122 4.45 11.77 22.41
C GLU A 122 3.96 12.31 21.06
N GLN A 123 4.81 13.04 20.34
CA GLN A 123 4.51 13.51 19.00
C GLN A 123 4.32 12.32 18.05
N ALA A 124 5.23 11.36 18.04
CA ALA A 124 5.11 10.14 17.21
C ALA A 124 3.81 9.39 17.48
N SER A 125 3.42 9.28 18.75
CA SER A 125 2.20 8.59 19.18
C SER A 125 0.91 9.31 18.78
N SER A 126 0.97 10.59 18.44
CA SER A 126 -0.21 11.35 17.99
C SER A 126 -0.68 10.95 16.60
N PHE A 127 0.19 10.34 15.77
CA PHE A 127 -0.14 9.93 14.40
C PHE A 127 0.27 8.48 14.06
N LEU A 128 1.11 7.83 14.87
CA LEU A 128 1.44 6.41 14.72
C LEU A 128 0.94 5.59 15.92
N PRO A 129 0.39 4.38 15.69
CA PRO A 129 0.17 3.43 16.77
C PRO A 129 1.49 2.76 17.18
N GLU A 130 1.53 2.24 18.40
CA GLU A 130 2.61 1.32 18.79
C GLU A 130 2.53 0.01 17.98
N PRO A 131 3.67 -0.63 17.64
CA PRO A 131 5.04 -0.28 18.04
C PRO A 131 5.75 0.77 17.16
N PHE A 132 5.06 1.31 16.16
CA PHE A 132 5.67 2.17 15.13
C PHE A 132 6.01 3.57 15.65
N ALA A 133 5.22 4.12 16.58
CA ALA A 133 5.53 5.37 17.25
C ALA A 133 6.89 5.31 17.95
N SER A 134 7.12 4.30 18.78
CA SER A 134 8.40 4.08 19.46
C SER A 134 9.56 3.85 18.48
N LEU A 135 9.32 3.19 17.34
CA LEU A 135 10.34 3.02 16.31
C LEU A 135 10.74 4.34 15.67
N MET A 136 9.77 5.17 15.30
CA MET A 136 10.01 6.46 14.65
C MET A 136 10.57 7.52 15.59
N ALA A 137 10.22 7.49 16.87
CA ALA A 137 10.81 8.38 17.88
C ALA A 137 12.33 8.18 18.07
N LYS A 138 12.88 7.02 17.65
CA LYS A 138 14.33 6.75 17.65
C LYS A 138 15.04 7.29 16.40
N GLN A 139 14.29 7.72 15.38
CA GLN A 139 14.84 8.19 14.11
C GLN A 139 15.03 9.71 14.12
N ALA A 140 15.87 10.19 13.21
CA ALA A 140 16.13 11.61 13.01
C ALA A 140 16.46 11.90 11.54
N GLY A 141 16.42 13.18 11.16
CA GLY A 141 16.80 13.65 9.83
C GLY A 141 15.73 13.36 8.77
N GLN A 142 16.15 13.05 7.55
CA GLN A 142 15.26 13.02 6.38
C GLN A 142 14.05 12.07 6.52
N ALA A 143 14.18 10.96 7.24
CA ALA A 143 13.05 10.07 7.48
C ALA A 143 11.96 10.73 8.34
N ILE A 144 12.36 11.53 9.32
CA ILE A 144 11.44 12.34 10.13
C ILE A 144 10.87 13.50 9.32
N ASP A 145 11.68 14.12 8.45
CA ASP A 145 11.20 15.16 7.54
C ASP A 145 10.08 14.60 6.64
N TYR A 146 10.26 13.40 6.09
CA TYR A 146 9.24 12.72 5.28
C TYR A 146 8.00 12.34 6.08
N LEU A 147 8.17 11.87 7.32
CA LEU A 147 7.05 11.57 8.21
C LEU A 147 6.22 12.83 8.48
N ASN A 148 6.87 13.93 8.86
CA ASN A 148 6.21 15.21 9.11
C ASN A 148 5.52 15.75 7.85
N GLN A 149 6.19 15.66 6.70
CA GLN A 149 5.60 16.04 5.42
C GLN A 149 4.36 15.19 5.10
N HIS A 150 4.43 13.87 5.29
CA HIS A 150 3.29 12.97 5.09
C HIS A 150 2.11 13.36 5.98
N GLN A 151 2.31 13.76 7.23
CA GLN A 151 1.20 14.16 8.11
C GLN A 151 0.42 15.37 7.59
N VAL A 152 1.11 16.35 7.00
CA VAL A 152 0.49 17.61 6.53
C VAL A 152 0.14 17.62 5.04
N GLU A 153 0.63 16.65 4.26
CA GLU A 153 0.37 16.60 2.82
C GLU A 153 -1.14 16.36 2.54
N GLU A 154 -1.64 16.98 1.48
CA GLU A 154 -2.98 16.72 0.96
C GLU A 154 -3.04 15.35 0.26
N ILE A 155 -4.23 14.76 0.19
CA ILE A 155 -4.41 13.45 -0.46
C ILE A 155 -4.81 13.68 -1.92
N ASP A 156 -3.98 13.23 -2.85
CA ASP A 156 -4.36 13.03 -4.26
C ASP A 156 -5.16 11.72 -4.34
N SER A 157 -6.48 11.80 -4.13
CA SER A 157 -7.31 10.61 -3.86
C SER A 157 -7.23 9.54 -4.95
N GLU A 158 -7.15 9.92 -6.23
CA GLU A 158 -7.05 8.95 -7.33
C GLU A 158 -5.68 8.28 -7.32
N TRP A 159 -4.59 9.06 -7.26
CA TRP A 159 -3.24 8.49 -7.25
C TRP A 159 -3.00 7.64 -6.00
N ALA A 160 -3.38 8.15 -4.82
CA ALA A 160 -3.19 7.50 -3.54
C ALA A 160 -3.90 6.14 -3.50
N TYR A 161 -5.18 6.10 -3.87
CA TYR A 161 -5.97 4.87 -3.90
C TYR A 161 -5.36 3.81 -4.84
N GLN A 162 -4.99 4.21 -6.06
CA GLN A 162 -4.37 3.30 -7.02
C GLN A 162 -3.02 2.77 -6.53
N MET A 163 -2.26 3.59 -5.81
CA MET A 163 -0.95 3.20 -5.29
C MET A 163 -1.07 2.29 -4.07
N GLU A 164 -1.98 2.61 -3.15
CA GLU A 164 -2.32 1.77 -2.00
C GLU A 164 -2.75 0.38 -2.44
N LEU A 165 -3.63 0.29 -3.45
CA LEU A 165 -4.09 -0.98 -4.00
C LEU A 165 -2.93 -1.79 -4.58
N LYS A 166 -2.05 -1.17 -5.37
CA LYS A 166 -0.87 -1.87 -5.95
C LYS A 166 0.08 -2.40 -4.88
N ILE A 167 0.33 -1.62 -3.84
CA ILE A 167 1.17 -2.03 -2.71
C ILE A 167 0.49 -3.20 -1.98
N ALA A 168 -0.79 -3.07 -1.63
CA ALA A 168 -1.53 -4.12 -0.95
C ALA A 168 -1.58 -5.42 -1.76
N ASP A 169 -1.89 -5.34 -3.06
CA ASP A 169 -1.95 -6.49 -3.97
C ASP A 169 -0.57 -7.15 -4.09
N HIS A 170 0.51 -6.38 -4.18
CA HIS A 170 1.87 -6.94 -4.23
C HIS A 170 2.18 -7.75 -2.97
N PHE A 171 1.86 -7.24 -1.79
CA PHE A 171 2.06 -7.98 -0.53
C PHE A 171 1.18 -9.23 -0.46
N ALA A 172 -0.10 -9.12 -0.87
CA ALA A 172 -1.06 -10.22 -0.79
C ALA A 172 -0.76 -11.36 -1.78
N THR A 173 -0.16 -11.05 -2.92
CA THR A 173 0.10 -12.03 -4.00
C THR A 173 1.55 -12.53 -4.04
N HIS A 174 2.44 -11.98 -3.20
CA HIS A 174 3.82 -12.45 -3.10
C HIS A 174 3.92 -13.89 -2.61
N GLU A 175 4.94 -14.64 -3.04
CA GLU A 175 5.22 -16.01 -2.54
C GLU A 175 5.47 -16.09 -1.01
N HIS A 176 5.66 -14.95 -0.36
CA HIS A 176 5.91 -14.81 1.08
C HIS A 176 4.74 -14.13 1.81
N ALA A 177 3.57 -14.01 1.17
CA ALA A 177 2.41 -13.32 1.74
C ALA A 177 1.97 -13.88 3.11
N SER A 178 2.18 -15.18 3.37
CA SER A 178 1.87 -15.77 4.68
C SER A 178 2.88 -15.44 5.78
N GLN A 179 4.01 -14.82 5.44
CA GLN A 179 5.13 -14.56 6.35
C GLN A 179 5.30 -13.06 6.65
N VAL A 180 4.55 -12.21 5.96
CA VAL A 180 4.46 -10.77 6.20
C VAL A 180 2.99 -10.37 6.29
N ASN A 181 2.66 -9.48 7.21
CA ASN A 181 1.30 -8.95 7.34
C ASN A 181 1.32 -7.44 7.24
N LEU A 182 0.60 -6.92 6.24
CA LEU A 182 0.47 -5.50 6.04
C LEU A 182 -0.58 -4.93 7.00
N SER A 183 -0.16 -4.06 7.91
CA SER A 183 -1.05 -3.42 8.88
C SER A 183 -1.72 -2.19 8.31
N SER A 184 -0.98 -1.37 7.56
CA SER A 184 -1.51 -0.18 6.90
C SER A 184 -0.66 0.22 5.70
N VAL A 185 -1.34 0.75 4.68
CA VAL A 185 -0.74 1.55 3.61
C VAL A 185 -1.51 2.86 3.57
N SER A 186 -0.81 3.98 3.64
CA SER A 186 -1.41 5.31 3.52
C SER A 186 -0.57 6.16 2.58
N CYS A 187 -1.10 6.39 1.40
CA CYS A 187 -0.49 7.25 0.39
C CYS A 187 -1.18 8.60 0.38
N LYS A 188 -0.39 9.66 0.19
CA LYS A 188 -0.89 11.03 0.04
C LYS A 188 -0.61 11.57 -1.35
N THR A 189 -0.02 12.74 -1.53
CA THR A 189 0.26 13.26 -2.88
C THR A 189 1.61 12.76 -3.39
N SER A 190 2.63 12.65 -2.53
CA SER A 190 3.97 12.24 -2.92
C SER A 190 4.57 11.20 -2.00
N ILE A 191 4.07 11.04 -0.77
CA ILE A 191 4.63 10.08 0.18
C ILE A 191 3.64 8.94 0.45
N CYS A 192 4.15 7.72 0.53
CA CYS A 192 3.43 6.57 1.07
C CYS A 192 4.08 6.08 2.36
N GLU A 193 3.27 5.96 3.41
CA GLU A 193 3.57 5.26 4.64
C GLU A 193 3.09 3.81 4.51
N ILE A 194 3.99 2.85 4.76
CA ILE A 194 3.71 1.41 4.69
C ILE A 194 4.21 0.79 5.99
N ARG A 195 3.34 0.09 6.72
CA ARG A 195 3.72 -0.54 8.00
C ARG A 195 3.10 -1.91 8.16
N GLY A 196 3.77 -2.78 8.89
CA GLY A 196 3.31 -4.14 9.09
C GLY A 196 4.19 -4.98 10.00
N TYR A 197 3.89 -6.27 10.01
CA TYR A 197 4.52 -7.28 10.84
C TYR A 197 5.18 -8.34 9.97
N GLU A 198 6.21 -8.97 10.52
CA GLU A 198 6.98 -10.00 9.89
C GLU A 198 7.04 -11.22 10.81
N TYR A 199 6.57 -12.36 10.30
CA TYR A 199 6.48 -13.60 11.07
C TYR A 199 7.71 -14.48 10.93
N GLU A 200 8.50 -14.27 9.87
CA GLU A 200 9.78 -14.93 9.64
C GLU A 200 10.87 -13.90 9.32
N PRO A 201 12.12 -14.11 9.80
CA PRO A 201 13.21 -13.18 9.52
C PRO A 201 13.43 -12.89 8.03
N GLU A 202 13.63 -11.60 7.73
CA GLU A 202 14.05 -11.09 6.41
C GLU A 202 13.02 -11.26 5.28
N ARG A 203 11.80 -11.73 5.55
CA ARG A 203 10.74 -11.84 4.55
C ARG A 203 10.24 -10.49 4.07
N PHE A 204 10.17 -9.50 4.94
CA PHE A 204 9.82 -8.14 4.54
C PHE A 204 10.80 -7.60 3.51
N ILE A 205 12.11 -7.78 3.70
CA ILE A 205 13.10 -7.23 2.76
C ILE A 205 13.01 -7.90 1.39
N VAL A 206 12.69 -9.20 1.33
CA VAL A 206 12.49 -9.91 0.07
C VAL A 206 11.27 -9.35 -0.67
N VAL A 207 10.12 -9.23 0.02
CA VAL A 207 8.87 -8.69 -0.55
C VAL A 207 9.07 -7.24 -1.00
N TYR A 208 9.73 -6.43 -0.17
CA TYR A 208 10.07 -5.04 -0.46
C TYR A 208 10.99 -4.90 -1.68
N ASN A 209 12.04 -5.71 -1.78
CA ASN A 209 12.94 -5.69 -2.94
C ASN A 209 12.20 -6.11 -4.23
N ALA A 210 11.31 -7.10 -4.16
CA ALA A 210 10.45 -7.46 -5.30
C ALA A 210 9.43 -6.37 -5.66
N MET A 211 9.00 -5.57 -4.68
CA MET A 211 8.11 -4.42 -4.91
C MET A 211 8.83 -3.32 -5.69
N GLN A 212 10.11 -3.08 -5.35
CA GLN A 212 10.93 -2.06 -6.02
C GLN A 212 11.22 -2.36 -7.50
N THR A 213 11.09 -3.61 -7.93
CA THR A 213 11.29 -4.00 -9.35
C THR A 213 10.03 -3.84 -10.19
N GLN A 214 8.89 -3.53 -9.58
CA GLN A 214 7.64 -3.35 -10.30
C GLN A 214 7.65 -2.06 -11.14
N ASN A 215 7.06 -2.11 -12.33
CA ASN A 215 7.03 -0.96 -13.27
C ASN A 215 6.28 0.27 -12.74
N TRP A 216 5.40 0.06 -11.75
CA TRP A 216 4.64 1.09 -11.08
C TRP A 216 5.37 1.69 -9.88
N TRP A 217 6.43 1.05 -9.37
CA TRP A 217 7.26 1.57 -8.29
C TRP A 217 8.19 2.66 -8.81
N ARG A 218 7.85 3.93 -8.58
CA ARG A 218 8.55 5.10 -9.14
C ARG A 218 9.13 6.04 -8.08
N TYR A 219 9.27 5.57 -6.85
CA TYR A 219 9.80 6.37 -5.74
C TYR A 219 11.28 6.69 -5.96
N SER A 220 11.67 7.93 -5.68
CA SER A 220 13.05 8.40 -5.81
C SER A 220 13.88 8.09 -4.56
N SER A 221 13.22 7.94 -3.43
CA SER A 221 13.82 7.77 -2.13
C SER A 221 12.86 6.98 -1.24
N SER A 222 13.44 6.19 -0.35
CA SER A 222 12.69 5.34 0.57
C SER A 222 13.49 5.07 1.82
N TYR A 223 12.85 5.11 2.99
CA TYR A 223 13.43 4.74 4.27
C TYR A 223 12.67 3.55 4.82
N ALA A 224 13.35 2.42 4.98
CA ALA A 224 12.80 1.22 5.57
C ALA A 224 13.46 0.95 6.92
N PHE A 225 12.65 0.71 7.93
CA PHE A 225 13.07 0.40 9.30
C PHE A 225 12.45 -0.93 9.71
N GLN A 226 13.20 -1.70 10.49
CA GLN A 226 12.72 -2.93 11.11
C GLN A 226 13.16 -2.95 12.57
N ASP A 227 12.29 -3.41 13.45
CA ASP A 227 12.59 -3.63 14.86
C ASP A 227 11.74 -4.81 15.37
N SER A 228 11.93 -5.20 16.61
CA SER A 228 11.22 -6.31 17.24
C SER A 228 10.84 -6.00 18.68
N ASN A 229 9.69 -6.50 19.10
CA ASN A 229 9.22 -6.42 20.48
C ASN A 229 8.61 -7.78 20.90
N GLU A 230 7.92 -7.80 22.04
CA GLU A 230 7.24 -9.01 22.54
C GLU A 230 6.14 -9.54 21.60
N GLN A 231 5.59 -8.69 20.73
CA GLN A 231 4.54 -9.04 19.75
C GLN A 231 5.11 -9.58 18.44
N GLY A 232 6.43 -9.49 18.24
CA GLY A 232 7.13 -9.99 17.06
C GLY A 232 7.96 -8.93 16.34
N ARG A 233 8.39 -9.25 15.11
CA ARG A 233 9.10 -8.33 14.23
C ARG A 233 8.11 -7.47 13.47
N TYR A 234 8.47 -6.22 13.26
CA TYR A 234 7.65 -5.25 12.54
C TYR A 234 8.51 -4.36 11.67
N PHE A 235 7.89 -3.77 10.65
CA PHE A 235 8.54 -2.92 9.68
C PHE A 235 7.77 -1.62 9.45
N TYR A 236 8.50 -0.58 9.12
CA TYR A 236 7.95 0.72 8.76
C TYR A 236 8.72 1.27 7.55
N LEU A 237 8.00 1.78 6.56
CA LEU A 237 8.55 2.25 5.30
C LEU A 237 7.90 3.57 4.91
N LEU A 238 8.74 4.55 4.61
CA LEU A 238 8.36 5.82 3.97
C LEU A 238 8.94 5.84 2.57
N ALA A 239 8.12 6.03 1.55
CA ALA A 239 8.58 6.13 0.17
C ALA A 239 8.10 7.45 -0.45
N GLU A 240 9.02 8.26 -0.99
CA GLU A 240 8.73 9.55 -1.63
C GLU A 240 8.83 9.44 -3.15
N LEU A 241 7.77 9.87 -3.83
CA LEU A 241 7.69 10.04 -5.26
C LEU A 241 8.11 11.47 -5.60
N LYS A 242 9.29 11.64 -6.19
CA LYS A 242 9.68 12.91 -6.80
C LYS A 242 8.88 13.12 -8.09
N ARG A 243 7.88 14.00 -8.01
CA ARG A 243 7.11 14.47 -9.17
C ARG A 243 7.94 15.42 -10.03
#